data_AF-A0A662M0S5-F1
#
_entry.id   AF-A0A662M0S5-F1
#
_cell.length_a   1.000
_cell.length_b   1.000
_cell.length_c   1.000
_cell.angle_alpha   90.00
_cell.angle_beta   90.00
_cell.angle_gamma   90.00
#
_symmetry.space_group_name_H-M   'P 1'
#
loop_
_entity.id
_entity.type
_entity.pdbx_description
1 polymer ?
#
loop_
_entity_poly.entity_id
_entity_poly.type
_entity_poly.pdbx_seq_one_letter_code
_entity_poly.pdbx_strand_id
1 'polypeptide(L)'
;MVEGGGDDILEEIIKTRKLVSLLYLFSGVAILFVSIIVYYYRLPFTGSGWSVKNHKYWYLFLLSWVFSIIMLSIGLMSIIKTRFKRKTHEIPVFSTIQKMKLKCKKCGHIFEILSPRLDKEYKCPRCGEVGTIGR
;
A
#
# COMPACT_ATOMS: atom_id res chain seq x y z
N MET A 1 -23.82 15.22 11.53
CA MET A 1 -23.42 14.07 12.38
C MET A 1 -23.42 12.78 11.54
N VAL A 2 -22.63 12.71 10.45
CA VAL A 2 -22.58 11.54 9.53
C VAL A 2 -21.12 11.16 9.23
N GLU A 3 -20.17 11.54 10.07
CA GLU A 3 -18.74 11.28 9.82
C GLU A 3 -18.25 9.93 10.36
N GLY A 4 -18.95 9.32 11.33
CA GLY A 4 -18.53 8.08 12.00
C GLY A 4 -18.96 6.77 11.34
N GLY A 5 -19.44 6.79 10.09
CA GLY A 5 -19.76 5.56 9.35
C GLY A 5 -18.70 5.13 8.35
N GLY A 6 -17.86 6.07 7.88
CA GLY A 6 -16.87 5.81 6.84
C GLY A 6 -15.55 5.28 7.37
N ASP A 7 -15.18 5.67 8.59
CA ASP A 7 -14.02 5.20 9.34
C ASP A 7 -14.17 3.75 9.77
N ASP A 8 -15.34 3.36 10.29
CA ASP A 8 -15.64 1.98 10.70
C ASP A 8 -15.54 0.99 9.51
N ILE A 9 -16.14 1.34 8.37
CA ILE A 9 -16.08 0.54 7.13
C ILE A 9 -14.62 0.43 6.64
N LEU A 10 -13.85 1.51 6.74
CA LEU A 10 -12.46 1.51 6.33
C LEU A 10 -11.60 0.60 7.22
N GLU A 11 -11.83 0.62 8.53
CA GLU A 11 -11.11 -0.25 9.46
C GLU A 11 -11.43 -1.74 9.20
N GLU A 12 -12.69 -2.06 8.94
CA GLU A 12 -13.12 -3.42 8.61
C GLU A 12 -12.49 -3.93 7.29
N ILE A 13 -12.43 -3.07 6.27
CA ILE A 13 -11.75 -3.39 4.99
C ILE A 13 -10.25 -3.65 5.23
N ILE A 14 -9.59 -2.84 6.06
CA ILE A 14 -8.16 -3.00 6.37
C ILE A 14 -7.92 -4.32 7.12
N LYS A 15 -8.77 -4.64 8.10
CA LYS A 15 -8.70 -5.88 8.88
C LYS A 15 -8.88 -7.10 7.98
N THR A 16 -9.89 -7.08 7.13
CA THR A 16 -10.18 -8.15 6.16
C THR A 16 -9.01 -8.36 5.21
N ARG A 17 -8.44 -7.28 4.67
CA ARG A 17 -7.28 -7.38 3.76
C ARG A 17 -6.05 -8.01 4.43
N LYS A 18 -5.78 -7.69 5.69
CA LYS A 18 -4.68 -8.31 6.46
C LYS A 18 -4.94 -9.80 6.69
N LEU A 19 -6.16 -10.17 7.07
CA LEU A 19 -6.55 -11.57 7.27
C LEU A 19 -6.39 -12.39 5.99
N VAL A 20 -6.90 -11.88 4.86
CA VAL A 20 -6.74 -12.53 3.55
C VAL A 20 -5.27 -12.70 3.20
N SER A 21 -4.44 -11.68 3.44
CA SER A 21 -3.00 -11.77 3.19
C SER A 21 -2.30 -12.84 4.05
N LEU A 22 -2.69 -12.98 5.32
CA LEU A 22 -2.16 -14.02 6.20
C LEU A 22 -2.61 -15.41 5.75
N LEU A 23 -3.87 -15.55 5.34
CA LEU A 23 -4.39 -16.81 4.79
C LEU A 23 -3.60 -17.27 3.56
N TYR A 24 -3.25 -16.36 2.64
CA TYR A 24 -2.39 -16.67 1.50
C TYR A 24 -0.99 -17.16 1.90
N LEU A 25 -0.41 -16.57 2.94
CA LEU A 25 0.90 -17.01 3.44
C LEU A 25 0.82 -18.41 4.08
N PHE A 26 -0.14 -18.64 4.99
CA PHE A 26 -0.30 -19.92 5.66
C PHE A 26 -0.67 -21.05 4.69
N SER A 27 -1.55 -20.78 3.72
CA SER A 27 -1.93 -21.76 2.69
C SER A 27 -0.75 -22.15 1.81
N GLY A 28 0.08 -21.19 1.37
CA GLY A 28 1.30 -21.51 0.63
C GLY A 28 2.25 -22.41 1.42
N VAL A 29 2.53 -22.06 2.68
CA VAL A 29 3.37 -22.88 3.58
C VAL A 29 2.77 -24.27 3.78
N ALA A 30 1.47 -24.38 4.03
CA ALA A 30 0.79 -25.66 4.21
C ALA A 30 0.91 -26.56 2.97
N ILE A 31 0.75 -26.01 1.77
CA ILE A 31 0.89 -26.76 0.50
C ILE A 31 2.32 -27.31 0.36
N LEU A 32 3.35 -26.52 0.71
CA LEU A 32 4.73 -27.01 0.71
C LEU A 32 4.93 -28.15 1.69
N PHE A 33 4.50 -27.98 2.95
CA PHE A 33 4.64 -29.04 3.95
C PHE A 33 3.93 -30.33 3.55
N VAL A 34 2.69 -30.24 3.06
CA VAL A 34 1.95 -31.41 2.57
C VAL A 34 2.67 -32.07 1.41
N SER A 35 3.17 -31.28 0.45
CA SER A 35 3.93 -31.81 -0.70
C SER A 35 5.20 -32.55 -0.27
N ILE A 36 5.93 -32.01 0.72
CA ILE A 36 7.15 -32.59 1.28
C ILE A 36 6.82 -33.89 2.04
N ILE A 37 5.78 -33.88 2.86
CA ILE A 37 5.35 -35.07 3.61
C ILE A 37 4.94 -36.19 2.65
N VAL A 38 4.10 -35.90 1.65
CA VAL A 38 3.69 -36.89 0.65
C VAL A 38 4.90 -37.44 -0.10
N TYR A 39 5.85 -36.56 -0.44
CA TYR A 39 7.07 -36.94 -1.14
C TYR A 39 7.94 -37.91 -0.32
N TYR A 40 8.19 -37.62 0.96
CA TYR A 40 9.09 -38.44 1.79
C TYR A 40 8.44 -39.68 2.40
N TYR A 41 7.15 -39.63 2.73
CA TYR A 41 6.50 -40.71 3.48
C TYR A 41 5.64 -41.64 2.62
N ARG A 42 5.17 -41.19 1.44
CA ARG A 42 4.22 -41.96 0.64
C ARG A 42 4.82 -42.62 -0.59
N LEU A 43 6.01 -42.21 -1.01
CA LEU A 43 6.71 -42.77 -2.16
C LEU A 43 7.87 -43.64 -1.70
N PRO A 44 8.07 -44.84 -2.29
CA PRO A 44 9.24 -45.66 -1.99
C PRO A 44 10.51 -44.87 -2.28
N PHE A 45 11.53 -45.04 -1.44
CA PHE A 45 12.77 -44.26 -1.50
C PHE A 45 13.57 -44.54 -2.79
N THR A 46 13.25 -43.86 -3.89
CA THR A 46 13.95 -43.99 -5.18
C THR A 46 15.07 -42.95 -5.32
N GLY A 47 16.02 -42.89 -4.39
CA GLY A 47 17.11 -41.92 -4.44
C GLY A 47 16.65 -40.45 -4.45
N SER A 48 17.54 -39.52 -4.82
CA SER A 48 17.19 -38.10 -4.90
C SER A 48 16.18 -37.87 -6.04
N GLY A 49 14.93 -37.51 -5.70
CA GLY A 49 13.83 -37.29 -6.64
C GLY A 49 13.95 -36.05 -7.52
N TRP A 50 15.18 -35.55 -7.71
CA TRP A 50 15.57 -34.65 -8.79
C TRP A 50 15.89 -35.42 -10.09
N SER A 51 16.00 -36.75 -10.02
CA SER A 51 16.15 -37.57 -11.22
C SER A 51 14.83 -37.61 -11.99
N VAL A 52 14.77 -36.85 -13.09
CA VAL A 52 13.65 -36.83 -14.07
C VAL A 52 13.30 -38.23 -14.58
N LYS A 53 14.24 -39.18 -14.46
CA LYS A 53 14.09 -40.57 -14.90
C LYS A 53 13.43 -41.48 -13.86
N ASN A 54 13.35 -41.08 -12.57
CA ASN A 54 12.95 -41.98 -11.49
C ASN A 54 11.44 -42.04 -11.20
N HIS A 55 10.63 -41.04 -11.62
CA HIS A 55 9.17 -41.11 -11.39
C HIS A 55 8.31 -40.39 -12.43
N LYS A 56 7.26 -41.07 -12.88
CA LYS A 56 6.23 -40.60 -13.84
C LYS A 56 5.51 -39.31 -13.41
N TYR A 57 5.54 -38.97 -12.11
CA TYR A 57 4.74 -37.89 -11.51
C TYR A 57 5.55 -36.73 -10.93
N TRP A 58 6.84 -36.63 -11.24
CA TRP A 58 7.73 -35.59 -10.69
C TRP A 58 7.22 -34.15 -10.93
N TYR A 59 6.55 -33.91 -12.07
CA TYR A 59 6.00 -32.61 -12.44
C TYR A 59 4.90 -32.11 -11.48
N LEU A 60 4.18 -33.00 -10.78
CA LEU A 60 3.14 -32.60 -9.82
C LEU A 60 3.76 -31.90 -8.59
N PHE A 61 4.93 -32.34 -8.16
CA PHE A 61 5.67 -31.69 -7.07
C PHE A 61 6.20 -30.33 -7.49
N LEU A 62 6.73 -30.23 -8.72
CA LEU A 62 7.18 -28.96 -9.27
C LEU A 62 6.03 -27.96 -9.42
N LEU A 63 4.86 -28.42 -9.89
CA LEU A 63 3.64 -27.60 -9.96
C LEU A 63 3.18 -27.12 -8.58
N SER A 64 3.22 -27.99 -7.56
CA SER A 64 2.88 -27.65 -6.18
C SER A 64 3.81 -26.56 -5.62
N TRP A 65 5.12 -26.66 -5.89
CA TRP A 65 6.08 -25.65 -5.49
C TRP A 65 5.83 -24.30 -6.18
N VAL A 66 5.60 -24.31 -7.49
CA VAL A 66 5.25 -23.10 -8.26
C VAL A 66 4.01 -22.45 -7.67
N PHE A 67 2.95 -23.23 -7.42
CA PHE A 67 1.70 -22.72 -6.84
C PHE A 67 1.92 -22.11 -5.45
N SER A 68 2.71 -22.77 -4.59
CA SER A 68 3.05 -22.21 -3.29
C SER A 68 3.83 -20.90 -3.41
N ILE A 69 4.83 -20.83 -4.28
CA ILE A 69 5.63 -19.61 -4.46
C ILE A 69 4.75 -18.46 -4.93
N ILE A 70 3.81 -18.73 -5.85
CA ILE A 70 2.83 -17.74 -6.30
C ILE A 70 1.99 -17.24 -5.12
N MET A 71 1.42 -18.12 -4.31
CA MET A 71 0.60 -17.74 -3.15
C MET A 71 1.41 -16.92 -2.12
N LEU A 72 2.65 -17.33 -1.83
CA LEU A 72 3.54 -16.60 -0.94
C LEU A 72 3.90 -15.21 -1.49
N SER A 73 4.16 -15.12 -2.80
CA SER A 73 4.49 -13.85 -3.45
C SER A 73 3.32 -12.86 -3.43
N ILE A 74 2.08 -13.34 -3.65
CA ILE A 74 0.87 -12.52 -3.60
C ILE A 74 0.65 -12.01 -2.16
N GLY A 75 0.74 -12.89 -1.17
CA GLY A 75 0.64 -12.52 0.24
C GLY A 75 1.69 -11.49 0.65
N LEU A 76 2.95 -11.73 0.27
CA LEU A 76 4.06 -10.82 0.59
C LEU A 76 3.91 -9.45 -0.09
N MET A 77 3.57 -9.43 -1.39
CA MET A 77 3.35 -8.19 -2.15
C MET A 77 2.20 -7.36 -1.57
N SER A 78 1.13 -8.00 -1.10
CA SER A 78 0.03 -7.32 -0.42
C SER A 78 0.51 -6.62 0.87
N ILE A 79 1.31 -7.29 1.69
CA ILE A 79 1.89 -6.72 2.92
C ILE A 79 2.84 -5.57 2.57
N ILE A 80 3.78 -5.76 1.66
CA ILE A 80 4.76 -4.74 1.27
C ILE A 80 4.05 -3.49 0.73
N LYS A 81 3.04 -3.66 -0.13
CA LYS A 81 2.26 -2.55 -0.69
C LYS A 81 1.55 -1.75 0.41
N THR A 82 1.00 -2.41 1.43
CA THR A 82 0.36 -1.69 2.56
C THR A 82 1.36 -0.92 3.42
N ARG A 83 2.58 -1.46 3.62
CA ARG A 83 3.65 -0.78 4.36
C ARG A 83 4.16 0.45 3.61
N PHE A 84 4.32 0.34 2.29
CA PHE A 84 4.78 1.44 1.45
C PHE A 84 3.75 2.59 1.41
N LYS A 85 2.46 2.26 1.26
CA LYS A 85 1.37 3.26 1.27
C LYS A 85 1.28 4.00 2.61
N ARG A 86 1.51 3.29 3.73
CA ARG A 86 1.56 3.93 5.06
C ARG A 86 2.73 4.90 5.17
N LYS A 87 3.92 4.48 4.74
CA LYS A 87 5.11 5.33 4.73
C LYS A 87 4.92 6.60 3.90
N THR A 88 4.20 6.56 2.78
CA THR A 88 3.90 7.75 1.99
C THR A 88 2.88 8.70 2.63
N HIS A 89 1.96 8.18 3.45
CA HIS A 89 0.97 8.99 4.17
C HIS A 89 1.52 9.57 5.48
N GLU A 90 2.54 8.93 6.05
CA GLU A 90 3.31 9.40 7.21
C GLU A 90 4.40 10.41 6.83
N ILE A 91 4.69 10.63 5.54
CA ILE A 91 5.41 11.84 5.13
C ILE A 91 4.46 12.97 5.52
N PRO A 92 4.78 13.78 6.56
CA PRO A 92 3.94 14.93 6.83
C PRO A 92 3.94 15.69 5.52
N VAL A 93 2.76 15.95 4.98
CA VAL A 93 2.59 17.04 4.03
C VAL A 93 2.98 18.26 4.83
N PHE A 94 4.28 18.51 4.93
CA PHE A 94 4.82 19.84 5.10
C PHE A 94 4.42 20.49 3.78
N SER A 95 3.14 20.84 3.66
CA SER A 95 2.76 22.02 2.94
C SER A 95 3.75 23.02 3.49
N THR A 96 4.76 23.33 2.69
CA THR A 96 5.62 24.47 2.93
C THR A 96 4.62 25.61 2.94
N ILE A 97 4.09 25.93 4.12
CA ILE A 97 3.21 27.07 4.30
C ILE A 97 4.17 28.23 4.13
N GLN A 98 4.41 28.55 2.87
CA GLN A 98 5.38 29.54 2.49
C GLN A 98 4.69 30.85 2.82
N LYS A 99 5.14 31.45 3.92
CA LYS A 99 4.73 32.79 4.30
C LYS A 99 5.17 33.69 3.15
N MET A 100 4.20 34.26 2.44
CA MET A 100 4.48 35.22 1.38
C MET A 100 3.96 36.58 1.78
N LYS A 101 4.74 37.61 1.46
CA LYS A 101 4.36 39.02 1.65
C LYS A 101 3.72 39.50 0.37
N LEU A 102 2.45 39.88 0.45
CA LEU A 102 1.75 40.52 -0.66
C LEU A 102 1.71 42.04 -0.47
N LYS A 103 1.81 42.78 -1.57
CA LYS A 103 1.57 44.22 -1.62
C LYS A 103 0.32 44.51 -2.44
N CYS A 104 -0.66 45.18 -1.85
CA CYS A 104 -1.85 45.63 -2.57
C CYS A 104 -1.48 46.71 -3.62
N LYS A 105 -1.94 46.57 -4.86
CA LYS A 105 -1.71 47.56 -5.93
C LYS A 105 -2.47 48.87 -5.72
N LYS A 106 -3.69 48.85 -5.14
CA LYS A 106 -4.47 50.07 -4.89
C LYS A 106 -3.98 50.86 -3.69
N CYS A 107 -3.87 50.23 -2.52
CA CYS A 107 -3.58 50.95 -1.27
C CYS A 107 -2.11 50.86 -0.82
N GLY A 108 -1.26 50.10 -1.52
CA GLY A 108 0.16 49.95 -1.22
C GLY A 108 0.49 49.17 0.06
N HIS A 109 -0.52 48.70 0.81
CA HIS A 109 -0.34 47.99 2.06
C HIS A 109 0.30 46.61 1.84
N ILE A 110 1.26 46.26 2.70
CA ILE A 110 1.99 44.98 2.68
C ILE A 110 1.46 44.11 3.82
N PHE A 111 1.02 42.90 3.52
CA PHE A 111 0.48 41.96 4.50
C PHE A 111 0.98 40.53 4.24
N GLU A 112 1.06 39.74 5.30
CA GLU A 112 1.51 38.36 5.25
C GLU A 112 0.33 37.42 5.11
N ILE A 113 0.44 36.46 4.19
CA ILE A 113 -0.52 35.38 4.02
C ILE A 113 0.19 34.03 4.11
N LEU A 114 -0.50 33.09 4.71
CA LEU A 114 -0.17 31.68 4.60
C LEU A 114 -0.78 31.23 3.27
N SER A 115 0.05 30.75 2.34
CA SER A 115 -0.43 30.25 1.06
C SER A 115 -0.94 28.81 1.24
N PRO A 116 -2.26 28.55 1.32
CA PRO A 116 -2.74 27.23 0.95
C PRO A 116 -2.52 27.08 -0.56
N ARG A 117 -2.02 25.93 -1.00
CA ARG A 117 -1.75 25.63 -2.43
C ARG A 117 -2.96 25.81 -3.36
N LEU A 118 -4.17 26.09 -2.84
CA LEU A 118 -5.43 26.14 -3.58
C LEU A 118 -6.04 27.54 -3.72
N ASP A 119 -5.74 28.50 -2.85
CA ASP A 119 -6.47 29.77 -2.88
C ASP A 119 -5.74 30.77 -3.79
N LYS A 120 -6.38 31.09 -4.92
CA LYS A 120 -5.89 32.03 -5.93
C LYS A 120 -6.32 33.47 -5.65
N GLU A 121 -7.27 33.67 -4.75
CA GLU A 121 -7.92 34.94 -4.46
C GLU A 121 -7.63 35.38 -3.03
N TYR A 122 -7.23 36.65 -2.86
CA TYR A 122 -6.91 37.23 -1.56
C TYR A 122 -7.56 38.59 -1.42
N LYS A 123 -8.12 38.87 -0.24
CA LYS A 123 -8.73 40.15 0.09
C LYS A 123 -7.75 41.03 0.86
N CYS A 124 -7.56 42.26 0.41
CA CYS A 124 -6.71 43.21 1.14
C CYS A 124 -7.39 43.63 2.46
N PRO A 125 -6.71 43.55 3.61
CA PRO A 125 -7.31 43.92 4.91
C PRO A 125 -7.58 45.42 5.04
N ARG A 126 -6.92 46.27 4.23
CA ARG A 126 -7.05 47.73 4.34
C ARG A 126 -8.13 48.30 3.43
N CYS A 127 -8.19 47.88 2.17
CA CYS A 127 -9.15 48.41 1.19
C CYS A 127 -10.29 47.44 0.84
N GLY A 128 -10.26 46.21 1.35
CA GLY A 128 -11.28 45.20 1.10
C GLY A 128 -11.31 44.67 -0.34
N GLU A 129 -10.36 45.06 -1.18
CA GLU A 129 -10.31 44.65 -2.57
C GLU A 129 -9.81 43.22 -2.74
N VAL A 130 -10.49 42.44 -3.58
CA VAL A 130 -10.12 41.06 -3.92
C VAL A 130 -9.17 41.09 -5.11
N GLY A 131 -8.01 40.47 -4.95
CA GLY A 131 -7.00 40.34 -6.01
C GLY A 131 -6.62 38.88 -6.21
N THR A 132 -6.29 38.52 -7.44
CA THR A 132 -5.75 37.20 -7.78
C THR A 132 -4.23 37.22 -7.82
N ILE A 133 -3.59 36.16 -7.32
CA ILE A 133 -2.15 35.94 -7.53
C ILE A 133 -1.98 35.22 -8.87
N GLY A 134 -1.93 36.01 -9.94
CA GLY A 134 -1.54 35.54 -11.28
C GLY A 134 -0.02 35.46 -11.40
N ARG A 135 0.45 34.42 -12.08
CA ARG A 135 1.86 34.18 -12.39
C ARG A 135 2.37 35.15 -13.44
#